data_AF-A0A449B005-F1
#
_entry.id   AF-A0A449B005-F1
#
_cell.length_a   1.000
_cell.length_b   1.000
_cell.length_c   1.000
_cell.angle_alpha   90.00
_cell.angle_beta   90.00
_cell.angle_gamma   90.00
#
_symmetry.space_group_name_H-M   'P 1'
#
loop_
_entity.id
_entity.type
_entity.pdbx_description
1 polymer ?
#
loop_
_entity_poly.entity_id
_entity_poly.type
_entity_poly.pdbx_seq_one_letter_code
_entity_poly.pdbx_strand_id
1 'polypeptide(L)'
;MSSRVKKIKLNQIDNKLWYYPSIWTLSIRKWASRPYRGIEDFLVSTDFIYQPLWIDINKDPDFRMFNSFQKVLKTNIELSNPKPDQDEFVFPILDKVKLVIPVAMLEKIKSGKFFSWPLIDFQRLVQTQLNTLKENQEIKISYIDNYEFDIQIIDLNA
;
A
#
# COMPACT_ATOMS: atom_id res chain seq x y z
N MET A 1 3.27 -15.94 15.31
CA MET A 1 1.93 -15.82 14.71
C MET A 1 2.03 -14.88 13.52
N SER A 2 2.00 -15.40 12.28
CA SER A 2 1.93 -14.56 11.08
C SER A 2 0.53 -13.95 11.00
N SER A 3 0.33 -12.77 11.58
CA SER A 3 -0.93 -12.05 11.45
C SER A 3 -1.09 -11.61 10.00
N ARG A 4 -2.02 -12.24 9.27
CA ARG A 4 -2.34 -11.87 7.89
C ARG A 4 -2.66 -10.38 7.83
N VAL A 5 -1.98 -9.65 6.95
CA VAL A 5 -2.20 -8.21 6.72
C VAL A 5 -3.68 -7.96 6.46
N LYS A 6 -4.26 -6.97 7.14
CA LYS A 6 -5.71 -6.72 7.10
C LYS A 6 -6.11 -6.14 5.74
N LYS A 7 -7.20 -6.66 5.19
CA LYS A 7 -7.89 -6.07 4.05
C LYS A 7 -9.08 -5.24 4.53
N ILE A 8 -9.17 -4.00 4.06
CA ILE A 8 -10.17 -3.01 4.46
C ILE A 8 -10.91 -2.54 3.23
N LYS A 9 -12.24 -2.55 3.32
CA LYS A 9 -13.11 -1.98 2.28
C LYS A 9 -13.55 -0.58 2.68
N LEU A 10 -13.34 0.39 1.78
CA LEU A 10 -13.73 1.78 1.98
C LEU A 10 -14.59 2.24 0.81
N ASN A 11 -15.54 3.13 1.08
CA ASN A 11 -16.30 3.82 0.06
C ASN A 11 -16.04 5.33 0.21
N GLN A 12 -15.84 6.02 -0.91
CA GLN A 12 -15.82 7.48 -0.95
C GLN A 12 -17.19 7.96 -1.43
N ILE A 13 -17.91 8.68 -0.56
CA ILE A 13 -19.25 9.21 -0.84
C ILE A 13 -19.29 10.64 -0.29
N ASP A 14 -19.68 11.60 -1.12
CA ASP A 14 -19.78 13.04 -0.75
C ASP A 14 -18.51 13.59 -0.09
N ASN A 15 -17.34 13.28 -0.67
CA ASN A 15 -16.01 13.64 -0.13
C ASN A 15 -15.71 13.11 1.28
N LYS A 16 -16.51 12.17 1.79
CA LYS A 16 -16.28 11.50 3.06
C LYS A 16 -15.90 10.04 2.83
N LEU A 17 -15.11 9.50 3.75
CA LEU A 17 -14.67 8.12 3.71
C LEU A 17 -15.53 7.27 4.64
N TRP A 18 -16.13 6.22 4.11
CA TRP A 18 -16.96 5.27 4.84
C TRP A 18 -16.23 3.94 4.93
N TYR A 19 -15.95 3.49 6.15
CA TYR A 19 -15.36 2.18 6.40
C TYR A 19 -16.45 1.15 6.65
N TYR A 20 -16.44 0.08 5.85
CA TYR A 20 -17.33 -1.06 6.00
C TYR A 20 -16.57 -2.21 6.68
N PRO A 21 -16.76 -2.44 7.99
CA PRO A 21 -16.13 -3.58 8.64
C PRO A 21 -16.79 -4.89 8.19
N SER A 22 -16.07 -6.00 8.37
CA SER A 22 -16.55 -7.34 8.02
C SER A 22 -17.92 -7.65 8.65
N ILE A 23 -18.76 -8.40 7.93
CA ILE A 23 -20.13 -8.79 8.35
C ILE A 23 -20.12 -9.55 9.69
N TRP A 24 -18.99 -10.20 10.04
CA TRP A 24 -18.77 -10.91 11.30
C TRP A 24 -18.47 -10.01 12.51
N THR A 25 -18.49 -8.69 12.32
CA THR A 25 -18.31 -7.76 13.43
C THR A 25 -19.63 -7.69 14.22
N LEU A 26 -19.75 -8.49 15.28
CA LEU A 26 -20.94 -8.61 16.16
C LEU A 26 -21.29 -7.33 16.97
N SER A 27 -20.65 -6.20 16.69
CA SER A 27 -20.96 -4.93 17.36
C SER A 27 -21.87 -4.09 16.46
N ILE A 28 -23.14 -3.95 16.87
CA ILE A 28 -24.14 -3.07 16.23
C ILE A 28 -23.61 -1.63 16.03
N ARG A 29 -22.71 -1.15 16.89
CA ARG A 29 -22.09 0.19 16.79
C ARG A 29 -20.96 0.28 15.74
N LYS A 30 -20.60 -0.82 15.08
CA LYS A 30 -19.54 -0.87 14.06
C LYS A 30 -20.08 -1.04 12.63
N TRP A 31 -21.36 -1.34 12.40
CA TRP A 31 -21.88 -1.71 11.07
C TRP A 31 -21.81 -0.62 9.98
N ALA A 32 -21.66 0.64 10.36
CA ALA A 32 -21.12 1.68 9.50
C ALA A 32 -20.30 2.58 10.42
N SER A 33 -19.00 2.75 10.15
CA SER A 33 -18.27 3.79 10.85
C SER A 33 -18.94 5.13 10.56
N ARG A 34 -18.86 6.07 11.52
CA ARG A 34 -19.06 7.49 11.20
C ARG A 34 -18.26 7.84 9.93
N PRO A 35 -18.76 8.72 9.06
CA PRO A 35 -17.98 9.15 7.92
C PRO A 35 -16.73 9.89 8.42
N TYR A 36 -15.56 9.46 7.98
CA TYR A 36 -14.31 10.14 8.27
C TYR A 36 -14.17 11.36 7.36
N ARG A 37 -13.56 12.42 7.90
CA ARG A 37 -13.35 13.67 7.16
C ARG A 37 -12.35 13.52 6.01
N GLY A 38 -11.49 12.50 6.09
CA GLY A 38 -10.48 12.17 5.10
C GLY A 38 -9.67 10.96 5.50
N ILE A 39 -8.63 10.64 4.72
CA ILE A 39 -7.77 9.47 4.91
C ILE A 39 -7.01 9.54 6.25
N GLU A 40 -6.50 10.72 6.63
CA GLU A 40 -5.76 10.89 7.89
C GLU A 40 -6.65 10.65 9.12
N ASP A 41 -7.84 11.28 9.18
CA ASP A 41 -8.82 11.06 10.26
C ASP A 41 -9.22 9.58 10.34
N PHE A 42 -9.41 8.91 9.20
CA PHE A 42 -9.62 7.48 9.16
C PHE A 42 -8.46 6.71 9.79
N LEU A 43 -7.25 6.86 9.26
CA LEU A 43 -6.08 6.08 9.69
C LEU A 43 -5.74 6.29 11.17
N VAL A 44 -5.87 7.52 11.69
CA VAL A 44 -5.60 7.84 13.09
C VAL A 44 -6.69 7.27 14.00
N SER A 45 -7.96 7.49 13.68
CA SER A 45 -9.05 7.07 14.58
C SER A 45 -9.32 5.56 14.61
N THR A 46 -8.72 4.80 13.68
CA THR A 46 -8.74 3.33 13.69
C THR A 46 -7.39 2.72 14.07
N ASP A 47 -6.40 3.52 14.46
CA ASP A 47 -5.00 3.12 14.73
C ASP A 47 -4.32 2.39 13.56
N PHE A 48 -4.86 2.55 12.35
CA PHE A 48 -4.34 1.92 11.14
C PHE A 48 -3.15 2.65 10.54
N ILE A 49 -2.89 3.89 10.97
CA ILE A 49 -1.72 4.65 10.55
C ILE A 49 -0.38 3.94 10.85
N TYR A 50 -0.38 3.01 11.82
CA TYR A 50 0.81 2.26 12.25
C TYR A 50 0.78 0.78 11.82
N GLN A 51 -0.09 0.41 10.89
CA GLN A 51 -0.28 -0.98 10.48
C GLN A 51 -0.22 -1.11 8.95
N PRO A 52 0.35 -2.21 8.42
CA PRO A 52 0.23 -2.50 7.00
C PRO A 52 -1.21 -2.89 6.68
N LEU A 53 -1.75 -2.32 5.61
CA LEU A 53 -3.11 -2.56 5.16
C LEU A 53 -3.19 -2.83 3.67
N TRP A 54 -4.18 -3.63 3.29
CA TRP A 54 -4.69 -3.74 1.94
C TRP A 54 -5.99 -2.98 1.82
N ILE A 55 -6.05 -2.05 0.87
CA ILE A 55 -7.19 -1.19 0.62
C ILE A 55 -7.99 -1.72 -0.58
N ASP A 56 -9.31 -1.66 -0.45
CA ASP A 56 -10.28 -1.96 -1.48
C ASP A 56 -11.33 -0.84 -1.49
N ILE A 57 -11.25 0.03 -2.50
CA ILE A 57 -12.19 1.15 -2.68
C ILE A 57 -12.94 1.05 -4.00
N ASN A 58 -14.02 1.83 -4.13
CA ASN A 58 -14.79 1.90 -5.37
C ASN A 58 -14.05 2.74 -6.43
N LYS A 59 -13.08 2.12 -7.12
CA LYS A 59 -12.27 2.71 -8.20
C LYS A 59 -11.38 3.88 -7.76
N ASP A 60 -10.31 4.08 -8.51
CA ASP A 60 -9.36 5.18 -8.37
C ASP A 60 -8.67 5.47 -9.72
N PRO A 61 -9.42 5.84 -10.76
CA PRO A 61 -8.91 5.89 -12.15
C PRO A 61 -7.68 6.80 -12.32
N ASP A 62 -7.56 7.83 -11.48
CA ASP A 62 -6.50 8.84 -11.53
C ASP A 62 -5.48 8.70 -10.38
N PHE A 63 -5.48 7.57 -9.67
CA PHE A 63 -4.60 7.31 -8.52
C PHE A 63 -4.73 8.31 -7.36
N ARG A 64 -5.82 9.09 -7.31
CA ARG A 64 -6.01 10.18 -6.36
C ARG A 64 -6.03 9.64 -4.93
N MET A 65 -6.77 8.57 -4.70
CA MET A 65 -6.87 7.97 -3.37
C MET A 65 -5.57 7.26 -3.00
N PHE A 66 -5.00 6.47 -3.91
CA PHE A 66 -3.71 5.83 -3.72
C PHE A 66 -2.63 6.84 -3.31
N ASN A 67 -2.41 7.89 -4.11
CA ASN A 67 -1.40 8.92 -3.83
C ASN A 67 -1.69 9.65 -2.51
N SER A 68 -2.97 9.88 -2.18
CA SER A 68 -3.34 10.51 -0.91
C SER A 68 -3.01 9.63 0.30
N PHE A 69 -3.21 8.30 0.21
CA PHE A 69 -2.78 7.35 1.24
C PHE A 69 -1.25 7.39 1.42
N GLN A 70 -0.51 7.31 0.31
CA GLN A 70 0.97 7.36 0.35
C GLN A 70 1.49 8.67 0.93
N LYS A 71 0.85 9.80 0.62
CA LYS A 71 1.18 11.11 1.17
C LYS A 71 0.97 11.18 2.69
N VAL A 72 -0.16 10.68 3.19
CA VAL A 72 -0.43 10.64 4.65
C VAL A 72 0.57 9.74 5.36
N LEU A 73 0.96 8.62 4.75
CA LEU A 73 1.97 7.69 5.27
C LEU A 73 3.42 8.16 5.07
N LYS A 74 3.62 9.28 4.36
CA LYS A 74 4.92 9.88 4.06
C LYS A 74 5.89 8.91 3.36
N THR A 75 5.37 8.08 2.44
CA THR A 75 6.18 7.07 1.74
C THR A 75 6.90 7.59 0.49
N ASN A 76 6.65 8.82 0.06
CA ASN A 76 7.14 9.41 -1.21
C ASN A 76 6.77 8.60 -2.47
N ILE A 77 5.82 7.68 -2.36
CA ILE A 77 5.30 6.91 -3.49
C ILE A 77 4.19 7.73 -4.15
N GLU A 78 4.33 7.98 -5.45
CA GLU A 78 3.32 8.68 -6.24
C GLU A 78 3.22 8.04 -7.63
N LEU A 79 2.00 7.71 -8.02
CA LEU A 79 1.69 7.15 -9.34
C LEU A 79 1.06 8.21 -10.24
N SER A 80 1.29 8.02 -11.53
CA SER A 80 0.66 8.77 -12.62
C SER A 80 0.43 7.81 -13.79
N ASN A 81 -0.18 8.30 -14.87
CA ASN A 81 -0.30 7.50 -16.08
C ASN A 81 1.09 7.15 -16.63
N PRO A 82 1.32 5.88 -17.04
CA PRO A 82 2.61 5.44 -17.53
C PRO A 82 2.95 6.14 -18.85
N LYS A 83 4.25 6.36 -19.08
CA LYS A 83 4.75 6.77 -20.41
C LYS A 83 4.65 5.60 -21.40
N PRO A 84 4.64 5.84 -22.73
CA PRO A 84 4.46 4.79 -23.74
C PRO A 84 5.40 3.58 -23.60
N ASP A 85 6.66 3.80 -23.21
CA ASP A 85 7.69 2.77 -23.09
C ASP A 85 8.05 2.46 -21.62
N GLN A 86 7.14 2.74 -20.69
CA GLN A 86 7.37 2.50 -19.27
C GLN A 86 6.82 1.14 -18.86
N ASP A 87 7.68 0.27 -18.32
CA ASP A 87 7.28 -1.05 -17.83
C ASP A 87 7.01 -1.08 -16.31
N GLU A 88 7.67 -0.22 -15.56
CA GLU A 88 7.55 -0.16 -14.10
C GLU A 88 7.73 1.25 -13.53
N PHE A 89 7.20 1.45 -12.32
CA PHE A 89 7.49 2.59 -11.46
C PHE A 89 8.40 2.14 -10.34
N VAL A 90 9.52 2.85 -10.13
CA VAL A 90 10.53 2.48 -9.12
C VAL A 90 10.63 3.59 -8.08
N PHE A 91 10.50 3.23 -6.81
CA PHE A 91 10.54 4.14 -5.68
C PHE A 91 11.62 3.69 -4.67
N PRO A 92 12.62 4.52 -4.35
CA PRO A 92 13.51 4.23 -3.24
C PRO A 92 12.75 4.42 -1.92
N ILE A 93 12.61 3.35 -1.14
CA ILE A 93 11.85 3.36 0.13
C ILE A 93 12.78 3.45 1.33
N LEU A 94 13.90 2.73 1.30
CA LEU A 94 14.96 2.73 2.31
C LEU A 94 16.32 2.65 1.60
N ASP A 95 17.41 2.80 2.35
CA ASP A 95 18.75 2.52 1.82
C ASP A 95 18.82 1.08 1.30
N LYS A 96 19.31 0.92 0.07
CA LYS A 96 19.36 -0.35 -0.68
C LYS A 96 18.03 -1.09 -0.87
N VAL A 97 16.88 -0.44 -0.65
CA VAL A 97 15.56 -1.05 -0.86
C VAL A 97 14.72 -0.20 -1.81
N LYS A 98 14.30 -0.82 -2.91
CA LYS A 98 13.42 -0.21 -3.92
C LYS A 98 12.08 -0.94 -3.96
N LEU A 99 10.99 -0.19 -3.97
CA LEU A 99 9.67 -0.68 -4.31
C LEU A 99 9.45 -0.49 -5.80
N VAL A 100 8.96 -1.54 -6.45
CA VAL A 100 8.65 -1.56 -7.87
C VAL A 100 7.19 -1.88 -8.06
N ILE A 101 6.51 -1.04 -8.84
CA ILE A 101 5.12 -1.24 -9.25
C ILE A 101 5.12 -1.45 -10.77
N PRO A 102 4.98 -2.69 -11.26
CA PRO A 102 4.85 -2.96 -12.68
C PRO A 102 3.62 -2.26 -13.26
N VAL A 103 3.69 -1.80 -14.51
CA VAL A 103 2.57 -1.13 -15.19
C VAL A 103 1.33 -2.03 -15.27
N ALA A 104 1.53 -3.35 -15.39
CA ALA A 104 0.44 -4.33 -15.33
C ALA A 104 -0.42 -4.24 -14.05
N MET A 105 0.15 -3.76 -12.93
CA MET A 105 -0.56 -3.61 -11.66
C MET A 105 -1.35 -2.31 -11.54
N LEU A 106 -1.15 -1.34 -12.43
CA LEU A 106 -1.88 -0.08 -12.38
C LEU A 106 -3.38 -0.28 -12.55
N GLU A 107 -3.81 -1.23 -13.38
CA GLU A 107 -5.25 -1.51 -13.56
C GLU A 107 -5.91 -1.99 -12.26
N LYS A 108 -5.16 -2.69 -11.39
CA LYS A 108 -5.65 -3.06 -10.05
C LYS A 108 -5.76 -1.84 -9.15
N ILE A 109 -4.75 -0.97 -9.16
CA ILE A 109 -4.78 0.27 -8.38
C ILE A 109 -5.93 1.17 -8.85
N LYS A 110 -6.12 1.32 -10.17
CA LYS A 110 -7.26 2.03 -10.77
C LYS A 110 -8.61 1.41 -10.45
N SER A 111 -8.66 0.10 -10.23
CA SER A 111 -9.87 -0.56 -9.72
C SER A 111 -10.14 -0.29 -8.24
N GLY A 112 -9.23 0.42 -7.55
CA GLY A 112 -9.31 0.78 -6.13
C GLY A 112 -8.62 -0.21 -5.20
N LYS A 113 -7.77 -1.10 -5.71
CA LYS A 113 -7.10 -2.15 -4.94
C LYS A 113 -5.61 -1.87 -4.82
N PHE A 114 -5.14 -1.57 -3.62
CA PHE A 114 -3.75 -1.18 -3.40
C PHE A 114 -3.28 -1.37 -1.95
N PHE A 115 -1.99 -1.16 -1.68
CA PHE A 115 -1.41 -1.18 -0.34
C PHE A 115 -1.44 0.18 0.34
N SER A 116 -1.58 0.18 1.66
CA SER A 116 -1.39 1.33 2.55
C SER A 116 -0.43 0.88 3.66
N TRP A 117 0.87 0.89 3.38
CA TRP A 117 1.91 0.35 4.27
C TRP A 117 2.84 1.48 4.75
N PRO A 118 2.99 1.66 6.07
CA PRO A 118 4.01 2.56 6.62
C PRO A 118 5.43 2.12 6.25
N LEU A 119 6.37 3.08 6.16
CA LEU A 119 7.78 2.79 5.84
C LEU A 119 8.41 1.75 6.78
N ILE A 120 8.08 1.80 8.07
CA ILE A 120 8.58 0.83 9.06
C ILE A 120 8.15 -0.60 8.75
N ASP A 121 6.98 -0.79 8.14
CA ASP A 121 6.49 -2.12 7.80
C ASP A 121 7.15 -2.66 6.53
N PHE A 122 7.55 -1.79 5.59
CA PHE A 122 8.46 -2.20 4.52
C PHE A 122 9.82 -2.65 5.07
N GLN A 123 10.39 -1.92 6.04
CA GLN A 123 11.64 -2.33 6.68
C GLN A 123 11.50 -3.70 7.36
N ARG A 124 10.42 -3.91 8.12
CA ARG A 124 10.13 -5.19 8.78
C ARG A 124 9.96 -6.33 7.76
N LEU A 125 9.32 -6.05 6.63
CA LEU A 125 9.09 -7.03 5.56
C LEU A 125 10.41 -7.60 5.02
N VAL A 126 11.43 -6.75 4.87
CA VAL A 126 12.72 -7.13 4.27
C VAL A 126 13.86 -7.28 5.29
N GLN A 127 13.55 -7.27 6.58
CA GLN A 127 14.55 -7.23 7.66
C GLN A 127 15.53 -8.39 7.59
N THR A 128 15.07 -9.59 7.23
CA THR A 128 15.92 -10.77 7.11
C THR A 128 16.91 -10.64 5.97
N GLN A 129 16.47 -10.13 4.82
CA GLN A 129 17.30 -9.91 3.64
C GLN A 129 18.31 -8.79 3.88
N LEU A 130 17.89 -7.71 4.54
CA LEU A 130 18.78 -6.60 4.93
C LEU A 130 19.96 -7.08 5.79
N ASN A 131 19.72 -8.00 6.73
CA ASN A 131 20.77 -8.53 7.60
C ASN A 131 21.83 -9.36 6.86
N THR A 132 21.52 -9.85 5.66
CA THR A 132 22.39 -10.69 4.84
C THR A 132 22.89 -10.01 3.57
N LEU A 133 22.52 -8.74 3.36
CA LEU A 133 22.74 -8.03 2.12
C LEU A 133 24.22 -7.66 1.95
N LYS A 134 24.81 -7.99 0.80
CA LYS A 134 26.19 -7.61 0.46
C LYS A 134 26.27 -6.15 0.01
N GLU A 135 27.49 -5.61 -0.08
CA GLU A 135 27.70 -4.21 -0.47
C GLU A 135 27.14 -3.89 -1.87
N ASN A 136 27.34 -4.78 -2.84
CA ASN A 136 26.91 -4.62 -4.24
C ASN A 136 25.52 -5.21 -4.53
N GLN A 137 24.66 -5.28 -3.52
CA GLN A 137 23.32 -5.83 -3.63
C GLN A 137 22.27 -4.82 -3.18
N GLU A 138 21.11 -4.91 -3.81
CA GLU A 138 19.90 -4.18 -3.43
C GLU A 138 18.72 -5.14 -3.29
N ILE A 139 17.69 -4.72 -2.56
CA ILE A 139 16.44 -5.45 -2.41
C ILE A 139 15.38 -4.79 -3.29
N LYS A 140 14.77 -5.57 -4.18
CA LYS A 140 13.59 -5.19 -4.97
C LYS A 140 12.35 -5.80 -4.33
N ILE A 141 11.44 -4.94 -3.89
CA ILE A 141 10.08 -5.31 -3.47
C ILE A 141 9.17 -5.05 -4.66
N SER A 142 8.64 -6.08 -5.30
CA SER A 142 7.73 -5.95 -6.44
C SER A 142 6.29 -6.10 -5.96
N TYR A 143 5.43 -5.12 -6.28
CA TYR A 143 4.00 -5.28 -6.07
C TYR A 143 3.43 -6.25 -7.11
N ILE A 144 2.77 -7.30 -6.63
CA ILE A 144 2.20 -8.35 -7.47
C ILE A 144 0.70 -8.49 -7.20
N ASP A 145 0.01 -9.27 -8.03
CA ASP A 145 -1.43 -9.48 -7.89
C ASP A 145 -1.78 -10.17 -6.56
N ASN A 146 -3.06 -10.18 -6.20
CA ASN A 146 -3.60 -10.81 -4.99
C ASN A 146 -3.14 -10.21 -3.65
N TYR A 147 -2.75 -8.93 -3.64
CA TYR A 147 -2.34 -8.24 -2.42
C TYR A 147 -1.10 -8.88 -1.79
N GLU A 148 -0.06 -9.02 -2.61
CA GLU A 148 1.21 -9.59 -2.21
C GLU A 148 2.38 -8.74 -2.70
N PHE A 149 3.53 -8.95 -2.07
CA PHE A 149 4.81 -8.41 -2.51
C PHE A 149 5.75 -9.56 -2.76
N ASP A 150 6.40 -9.54 -3.91
CA ASP A 150 7.54 -10.40 -4.21
C ASP A 150 8.84 -9.70 -3.79
N ILE A 151 9.77 -10.42 -3.17
CA ILE A 151 11.00 -9.84 -2.62
C ILE A 151 12.20 -10.54 -3.25
N GLN A 152 13.01 -9.76 -3.95
CA GLN A 152 14.20 -10.25 -4.65
C GLN A 152 15.44 -9.50 -4.18
N ILE A 153 16.58 -10.19 -4.14
CA ILE A 153 17.90 -9.56 -4.01
C ILE A 153 18.50 -9.47 -5.41
N ILE A 154 18.96 -8.28 -5.79
CA ILE A 154 19.54 -7.99 -7.10
C ILE A 154 21.01 -7.64 -6.90
N ASP A 155 21.88 -8.25 -7.72
CA ASP A 155 23.29 -7.89 -7.81
C ASP A 155 23.46 -6.68 -8.76
N LEU A 156 24.11 -5.63 -8.29
CA LEU A 156 24.32 -4.39 -9.07
C LEU A 156 25.40 -4.50 -10.16
N ASN A 157 26.17 -5.60 -10.15
CA ASN A 157 27.29 -5.83 -11.06
C ASN A 157 27.00 -6.91 -12.12
N ALA A 158 25.73 -7.30 -12.28
CA ALA A 158 25.30 -8.30 -13.26
C ALA A 158 24.95 -7.67 -14.62
#